data_AF-A0A3A9JT02-F1
#
_entry.id   AF-A0A3A9JT02-F1
#
_cell.length_a   1.000
_cell.length_b   1.000
_cell.length_c   1.000
_cell.angle_alpha   90.00
_cell.angle_beta   90.00
_cell.angle_gamma   90.00
#
_symmetry.space_group_name_H-M   'P 1'
#
loop_
_entity.id
_entity.type
_entity.pdbx_description
1 polymer ?
#
loop_
_entity_poly.entity_id
_entity_poly.type
_entity_poly.pdbx_seq_one_letter_code
_entity_poly.pdbx_strand_id
1 'polypeptide(L)' 'MDKRKSYTAEFKAKVVLELLRKEKSVSQIASEYEVYPNLLSRWKAEAIERMPELFDKRTSKTEKLKSEFVAN' A
#
# COMPACT_ATOMS: atom_id res chain seq x y z
N MET A 1 13.61 14.68 17.63
CA MET A 1 13.21 14.36 16.25
C MET A 1 12.57 12.98 16.26
N ASP A 2 11.23 12.91 16.24
CA ASP A 2 10.52 11.63 16.16
C ASP A 2 10.99 10.82 14.96
N LYS A 3 11.55 9.63 15.23
CA LYS A 3 11.86 8.64 14.20
C LYS A 3 10.54 8.34 13.47
N ARG A 4 10.45 8.75 12.20
CA ARG A 4 9.32 8.37 11.34
C ARG A 4 9.29 6.84 11.27
N LYS A 5 8.27 6.21 11.87
CA LYS A 5 8.00 4.77 11.66
C LYS A 5 7.84 4.54 10.15
N SER A 6 8.73 3.73 9.58
CA SER A 6 8.59 3.24 8.22
C SER A 6 7.80 1.93 8.23
N TYR A 7 6.97 1.74 7.21
CA TYR A 7 6.15 0.54 7.06
C TYR A 7 6.45 -0.11 5.71
N THR A 8 6.64 -1.43 5.71
CA THR A 8 6.90 -2.19 4.49
C THR A 8 5.69 -2.19 3.57
N ALA A 9 5.91 -2.41 2.27
CA ALA A 9 4.81 -2.50 1.30
C ALA A 9 3.84 -3.63 1.64
N GLU A 10 4.36 -4.79 2.07
CA GLU A 10 3.58 -5.94 2.52
C GLU A 10 2.68 -5.60 3.71
N PHE A 11 3.22 -4.91 4.71
CA PHE A 11 2.44 -4.51 5.88
C PHE A 11 1.30 -3.55 5.48
N LYS A 12 1.59 -2.54 4.66
CA LYS A 12 0.56 -1.63 4.16
C LYS A 12 -0.53 -2.37 3.40
N ALA A 13 -0.16 -3.33 2.55
CA ALA A 13 -1.11 -4.14 1.79
C ALA A 13 -2.03 -4.97 2.71
N LYS A 14 -1.47 -5.63 3.73
CA LYS A 14 -2.24 -6.37 4.74
C LYS A 14 -3.26 -5.46 5.43
N VAL A 15 -2.82 -4.30 5.90
CA VAL A 15 -3.68 -3.36 6.64
C VAL A 15 -4.77 -2.77 5.74
N VAL A 16 -4.45 -2.42 4.49
CA VAL A 16 -5.45 -1.96 3.51
C VAL A 16 -6.49 -3.03 3.22
N LEU A 17 -6.08 -4.30 3.11
CA LEU A 17 -7.02 -5.40 2.90
C LEU A 17 -8.05 -5.49 4.02
N GLU A 18 -7.63 -5.39 5.28
CA GLU A 18 -8.55 -5.35 6.44
C GLU A 18 -9.48 -4.14 6.38
N LEU A 19 -8.96 -2.96 6.01
CA LEU A 19 -9.76 -1.73 5.84
C LEU A 19 -10.79 -1.81 4.70
N LEU A 20 -10.55 -2.65 3.69
CA LEU A 20 -11.47 -2.89 2.58
C LEU A 20 -12.53 -3.95 2.92
N ARG A 21 -12.16 -4.96 3.72
CA ARG A 21 -13.10 -5.98 4.23
C ARG A 21 -14.16 -5.40 5.18
N LYS A 22 -13.88 -4.25 5.81
CA LYS A 22 -14.78 -3.56 6.76
C LYS A 22 -15.19 -4.42 7.98
N GLU A 23 -14.41 -5.43 8.32
CA GLU A 23 -14.63 -6.28 9.50
C GLU A 23 -14.31 -5.55 10.81
N LYS A 24 -13.37 -4.58 10.74
CA LYS A 24 -12.96 -3.71 11.84
C LYS A 24 -13.06 -2.25 11.39
N SER A 25 -13.37 -1.36 12.32
CA SER A 25 -13.30 0.08 12.09
C SER A 25 -11.85 0.56 11.97
N VAL A 26 -11.65 1.72 11.34
CA VAL A 26 -10.32 2.35 11.21
C VAL A 26 -9.66 2.54 12.58
N SER A 27 -10.43 2.93 13.61
CA SER A 27 -9.93 3.12 14.97
C SER A 27 -9.45 1.83 15.61
N GLN A 28 -10.15 0.70 15.40
CA GLN A 28 -9.74 -0.60 15.92
C GLN A 28 -8.44 -1.07 15.28
N ILE A 29 -8.34 -0.96 13.95
CA ILE A 29 -7.12 -1.31 13.20
C ILE A 29 -5.95 -0.40 13.61
N ALA A 30 -6.21 0.90 13.80
CA ALA A 30 -5.23 1.86 14.28
C ALA A 30 -4.67 1.49 15.66
N SER A 31 -5.53 1.09 16.59
CA SER A 31 -5.12 0.64 17.92
C SER A 31 -4.37 -0.70 17.87
N GLU A 32 -4.82 -1.66 17.08
CA GLU A 32 -4.21 -3.00 16.98
C GLU A 32 -2.79 -2.95 16.39
N TYR A 33 -2.60 -2.12 15.36
CA TYR A 33 -1.33 -2.01 14.65
C TYR A 33 -0.45 -0.84 15.12
N GLU A 34 -0.91 -0.09 16.13
CA GLU A 34 -0.28 1.14 16.61
C GLU A 34 0.05 2.14 15.49
N VAL A 35 -0.89 2.28 14.55
CA VAL A 35 -0.79 3.17 13.40
C VAL A 35 -1.80 4.30 13.55
N TYR A 36 -1.38 5.54 13.27
CA TYR A 36 -2.29 6.68 13.30
C TYR A 36 -3.45 6.52 12.29
N PRO A 37 -4.72 6.75 12.69
CA PRO A 37 -5.90 6.58 11.83
C PRO A 37 -5.81 7.34 10.49
N ASN A 38 -5.24 8.54 10.49
CA ASN A 38 -5.05 9.34 9.28
C ASN A 38 -4.14 8.65 8.25
N LEU A 39 -3.13 7.90 8.72
CA LEU A 39 -2.21 7.16 7.85
C LEU A 39 -2.92 5.98 7.19
N LEU A 40 -3.82 5.31 7.93
CA LEU A 40 -4.65 4.23 7.41
C LEU A 40 -5.60 4.72 6.31
N SER A 41 -6.29 5.84 6.55
CA SER A 41 -7.17 6.47 5.55
C SER A 41 -6.40 6.82 4.28
N ARG A 42 -5.20 7.38 4.43
CA ARG A 42 -4.31 7.71 3.31
C ARG A 42 -3.88 6.46 2.53
N TRP A 43 -3.41 5.40 3.20
CA TRP A 43 -3.01 4.17 2.52
C TRP A 43 -4.16 3.50 1.78
N LYS A 44 -5.37 3.52 2.36
CA LYS A 44 -6.57 3.02 1.71
C LYS A 44 -6.87 3.80 0.42
N ALA A 45 -6.78 5.12 0.46
CA ALA A 45 -6.99 5.97 -0.72
C ALA A 45 -5.92 5.69 -1.80
N GLU A 46 -4.64 5.70 -1.42
CA GLU A 46 -3.53 5.41 -2.35
C GLU A 46 -3.67 4.03 -2.99
N ALA A 47 -4.07 3.02 -2.21
CA ALA A 47 -4.27 1.68 -2.72
C ALA A 47 -5.44 1.60 -3.71
N ILE A 48 -6.59 2.21 -3.40
CA ILE A 48 -7.75 2.23 -4.31
C ILE A 48 -7.41 2.94 -5.62
N GLU A 49 -6.69 4.07 -5.56
CA GLU A 49 -6.29 4.84 -6.74
C GLU A 49 -5.36 4.04 -7.67
N ARG A 50 -4.39 3.32 -7.10
CA ARG A 50 -3.38 2.56 -7.86
C ARG A 50 -3.78 1.13 -8.17
N MET A 51 -4.81 0.59 -7.51
CA MET A 51 -5.26 -0.80 -7.71
C MET A 51 -5.60 -1.14 -9.17
N PRO A 52 -6.22 -0.26 -9.99
CA PRO A 52 -6.45 -0.53 -11.41
C PRO A 52 -5.16 -0.81 -12.19
N GLU A 53 -4.04 -0.19 -11.82
CA GLU A 53 -2.74 -0.37 -12.47
C GLU A 53 -2.21 -1.80 -12.31
N LEU A 54 -2.61 -2.51 -11.24
CA LEU A 54 -2.26 -3.92 -11.03
C LEU A 54 -2.93 -4.86 -12.03
N PHE A 55 -4.05 -4.43 -12.63
CA PHE A 55 -4.81 -5.22 -13.60
C PHE A 55 -4.56 -4.78 -15.04
N ASP A 56 -3.92 -3.63 -15.27
CA ASP A 56 -3.48 -3.23 -16.59
C ASP A 56 -2.23 -4.03 -16.98
N LYS A 57 -2.38 -4.96 -17.94
CA LYS A 57 -1.27 -5.80 -18.45
C LYS A 57 -0.08 -4.97 -18.99
N ARG A 58 -0.24 -3.67 -19.21
CA ARG A 58 0.84 -2.76 -19.64
C ARG A 58 1.80 -2.39 -18.52
N THR A 59 1.49 -2.56 -17.24
CA THR A 59 2.42 -2.22 -16.14
C THR A 59 3.59 -3.19 -15.98
N SER A 60 3.55 -4.35 -16.65
CA SER A 60 4.74 -5.17 -16.96
C SER A 60 5.80 -4.40 -17.77
N LYS A 61 5.45 -3.26 -18.37
CA LYS A 61 6.39 -2.38 -19.08
C LYS A 61 7.47 -1.82 -18.15
N THR A 62 7.22 -1.66 -16.85
CA THR A 62 8.24 -1.25 -15.87
C THR A 62 9.31 -2.34 -15.66
N GLU A 63 8.91 -3.61 -15.72
CA GLU A 63 9.83 -4.76 -15.72
C GLU A 63 10.57 -4.87 -17.07
N LYS A 64 9.90 -4.58 -18.19
CA LYS A 64 10.54 -4.51 -19.51
C LYS A 64 11.60 -3.40 -19.59
N LEU A 65 11.29 -2.18 -19.11
CA LEU A 65 12.25 -1.06 -19.10
C LEU A 65 13.45 -1.34 -18.18
N LYS A 66 13.26 -2.00 -17.03
CA LYS A 66 14.37 -2.43 -16.18
C LYS A 66 15.24 -3.50 -16.84
N SER A 67 14.64 -4.45 -17.56
CA SER A 67 15.41 -5.47 -18.29
C SER A 67 16.22 -4.89 -19.46
N GLU A 68 15.72 -3.83 -20.09
CA GLU A 68 16.35 -3.18 -21.25
C GLU A 68 17.55 -2.30 -20.86
N PHE A 69 17.53 -1.71 -19.65
CA PHE A 69 18.65 -0.90 -19.13
C PHE A 69 19.82 -1.69 -18.53
N VAL A 70 19.60 -2.97 -18.16
CA VAL A 70 20.66 -3.85 -17.61
C VAL A 70 21.40 -4.60 -18.72
N ALA A 71 20.90 -4.56 -19.96
CA ALA A 71 21.43 -5.32 -21.10
C ALA A 71 22.33 -4.50 -22.05
N ASN A 72 22.73 -3.27 -21.69
CA ASN A 72 23.65 -2.42 -22.44
C ASN A 72 24.78 -1.91 -21.52
#